data_AF-A0A0M2V3L4-F1
#
_entry.id   AF-A0A0M2V3L4-F1
#
_cell.length_a   1.000
_cell.length_b   1.000
_cell.length_c   1.000
_cell.angle_alpha   90.00
_cell.angle_beta   90.00
_cell.angle_gamma   90.00
#
_symmetry.space_group_name_H-M   'P 1'
#
loop_
_entity.id
_entity.type
_entity.pdbx_description
1 polymer ?
#
loop_
_entity_poly.entity_id
_entity_poly.type
_entity_poly.pdbx_seq_one_letter_code
_entity_poly.pdbx_strand_id
1 'polypeptide(L)'
;MAIKKSELYGSLWASCDELRGGMDASQYKDYVLVLLFIKYISDKYAGVPYAPITVPKGASFQDMVALKGKPTIGDDINKKIIRKIAEANKLTGTIDVADFNSADKLGSGKEMVDRLSNLIAIFENPALDFSKNRAEGDDILGDAYEYLMRHFATESGKSKGQFYTPAEVSRIMAKIITF
;
A
#
# COMPACT_ATOMS: atom_id res chain seq x y z
N MET A 1 1.12 -20.92 2.06
CA MET A 1 2.16 -21.00 1.01
C MET A 1 2.83 -19.64 1.00
N ALA A 2 4.15 -19.54 0.78
CA ALA A 2 4.80 -18.24 0.69
C ALA A 2 4.24 -17.43 -0.49
N ILE A 3 4.09 -16.12 -0.34
CA ILE A 3 3.63 -15.25 -1.44
C ILE A 3 4.66 -15.31 -2.56
N LYS A 4 4.21 -15.53 -3.79
CA LYS A 4 5.09 -15.42 -4.96
C LYS A 4 5.24 -13.95 -5.36
N LYS A 5 6.48 -13.49 -5.56
CA LYS A 5 6.77 -12.10 -5.99
C LYS A 5 6.04 -11.71 -7.27
N SER A 6 5.85 -12.66 -8.21
CA SER A 6 5.09 -12.43 -9.43
C SER A 6 3.62 -12.06 -9.19
N GLU A 7 2.97 -12.70 -8.21
CA GLU A 7 1.57 -12.42 -7.85
C GLU A 7 1.47 -11.05 -7.18
N LEU A 8 2.42 -10.76 -6.27
CA LEU A 8 2.54 -9.46 -5.63
C LEU A 8 2.70 -8.35 -6.66
N TYR A 9 3.67 -8.47 -7.55
CA TYR A 9 3.93 -7.47 -8.59
C TYR A 9 2.74 -7.33 -9.55
N GLY A 10 2.06 -8.43 -9.88
CA GLY A 10 0.83 -8.40 -10.69
C GLY A 10 -0.30 -7.62 -10.03
N SER A 11 -0.55 -7.84 -8.74
CA SER A 11 -1.57 -7.07 -8.00
C SER A 11 -1.19 -5.60 -7.82
N LEU A 12 0.08 -5.31 -7.57
CA LEU A 12 0.57 -3.93 -7.50
C LEU A 12 0.37 -3.21 -8.83
N TRP A 13 0.69 -3.89 -9.93
CA TRP A 13 0.47 -3.40 -11.29
C TRP A 13 -1.01 -3.13 -11.58
N ALA A 14 -1.89 -4.11 -11.29
CA ALA A 14 -3.33 -3.95 -11.47
C ALA A 14 -3.89 -2.77 -10.65
N SER A 15 -3.34 -2.53 -9.46
CA SER A 15 -3.74 -1.40 -8.61
C SER A 15 -3.33 -0.05 -9.22
N CYS A 16 -2.15 0.01 -9.84
CA CYS A 16 -1.72 1.17 -10.60
C CYS A 16 -2.60 1.42 -11.83
N ASP A 17 -2.98 0.36 -12.55
CA ASP A 17 -3.86 0.44 -13.72
C ASP A 17 -5.26 0.99 -13.34
N GLU A 18 -5.83 0.55 -12.22
CA GLU A 18 -7.14 1.03 -11.72
C GLU A 18 -7.13 2.51 -11.34
N LEU A 19 -5.97 3.04 -10.91
CA LEU A 19 -5.77 4.45 -10.57
C LEU A 19 -5.37 5.31 -11.77
N ARG A 20 -5.01 4.70 -12.90
CA ARG A 20 -4.56 5.42 -14.09
C ARG A 20 -5.74 6.19 -14.71
N GLY A 21 -5.46 7.42 -15.17
CA GLY A 21 -6.45 8.29 -15.82
C GLY A 21 -7.07 9.34 -14.93
N GLY A 22 -7.11 9.12 -13.60
CA GLY A 22 -7.50 10.14 -12.62
C GLY A 22 -6.31 10.86 -11.97
N MET A 23 -5.11 10.27 -12.04
CA MET A 23 -3.91 10.80 -11.39
C MET A 23 -2.62 10.34 -12.09
N ASP A 24 -1.53 11.08 -11.90
CA ASP A 24 -0.22 10.75 -12.48
C ASP A 24 0.57 9.73 -11.63
N ALA A 25 1.62 9.15 -12.23
CA ALA A 25 2.50 8.16 -11.61
C ALA A 25 3.11 8.57 -10.26
N SER A 26 3.40 9.84 -10.08
CA SER A 26 3.93 10.35 -8.81
C SER A 26 2.87 10.45 -7.71
N GLN A 27 1.58 10.41 -8.06
CA GLN A 27 0.46 10.54 -7.14
C GLN A 27 -0.12 9.18 -6.75
N TYR A 28 -0.37 8.27 -7.70
CA TYR A 28 -1.00 6.98 -7.37
C TYR A 28 -0.10 6.06 -6.53
N LYS A 29 1.22 6.28 -6.53
CA LYS A 29 2.16 5.55 -5.66
C LYS A 29 1.77 5.60 -4.18
N ASP A 30 1.29 6.76 -3.71
CA ASP A 30 1.05 6.96 -2.29
C ASP A 30 -0.18 6.15 -1.86
N TYR A 31 -1.19 6.04 -2.72
CA TYR A 31 -2.39 5.22 -2.49
C TYR A 31 -2.05 3.72 -2.46
N VAL A 32 -1.31 3.24 -3.46
CA VAL A 32 -0.95 1.81 -3.57
C VAL A 32 -0.09 1.39 -2.39
N LEU A 33 0.87 2.21 -1.99
CA LEU A 33 1.75 1.92 -0.85
C LEU A 33 0.99 1.92 0.48
N VAL A 34 0.09 2.87 0.70
CA VAL A 34 -0.75 2.92 1.90
C VAL A 34 -1.66 1.68 1.98
N LEU A 35 -2.28 1.27 0.87
CA LEU A 35 -3.11 0.06 0.82
C LEU A 35 -2.29 -1.21 1.11
N LEU A 36 -1.12 -1.35 0.48
CA LEU A 36 -0.22 -2.47 0.72
C LEU A 36 0.21 -2.53 2.19
N PHE A 37 0.56 -1.38 2.78
CA PHE A 37 0.94 -1.29 4.18
C PHE A 37 -0.20 -1.73 5.11
N ILE A 38 -1.42 -1.21 4.90
CA ILE A 38 -2.59 -1.57 5.71
C ILE A 38 -2.91 -3.06 5.59
N LYS A 39 -2.85 -3.62 4.38
CA LYS A 39 -3.04 -5.05 4.14
C LYS A 39 -2.02 -5.89 4.91
N TYR A 40 -0.74 -5.53 4.81
CA TYR A 40 0.33 -6.25 5.51
C TYR A 40 0.18 -6.22 7.03
N ILE A 41 -0.02 -5.04 7.64
CA ILE A 41 -0.13 -4.94 9.09
C ILE A 41 -1.42 -5.61 9.60
N SER A 42 -2.49 -5.59 8.82
CA SER A 42 -3.74 -6.25 9.18
C SER A 42 -3.58 -7.76 9.20
N ASP A 43 -2.97 -8.33 8.16
CA ASP A 43 -2.75 -9.78 8.10
C ASP A 43 -1.80 -10.29 9.18
N LYS A 44 -0.78 -9.49 9.53
CA LYS A 44 0.31 -9.92 10.40
C LYS A 44 0.09 -9.57 11.87
N TYR A 45 -0.55 -8.44 12.16
CA TYR A 45 -0.58 -7.86 13.50
C TYR A 45 -1.99 -7.58 14.02
N ALA A 46 -3.05 -7.69 13.20
CA ALA A 46 -4.41 -7.52 13.73
C ALA A 46 -4.72 -8.58 14.79
N GLY A 47 -5.10 -8.11 15.98
CA GLY A 47 -5.40 -8.99 17.12
C GLY A 47 -4.19 -9.65 17.78
N VAL A 48 -2.95 -9.33 17.37
CA VAL A 48 -1.73 -9.87 17.97
C VAL A 48 -1.30 -8.99 19.15
N PRO A 49 -1.22 -9.52 20.39
CA PRO A 49 -0.72 -8.77 21.53
C PRO A 49 0.76 -8.43 21.38
N TYR A 50 1.17 -7.23 21.83
CA TYR A 50 2.57 -6.77 21.82
C TYR A 50 3.23 -6.73 20.43
N ALA A 51 2.44 -6.59 19.37
CA ALA A 51 2.97 -6.38 18.03
C ALA A 51 3.73 -5.04 17.91
N PRO A 52 4.72 -4.93 17.00
CA PRO A 52 5.43 -3.68 16.74
C PRO A 52 4.51 -2.54 16.23
N ILE A 53 3.39 -2.90 15.61
CA ILE A 53 2.36 -1.99 15.11
C ILE A 53 1.02 -2.43 15.70
N THR A 54 0.29 -1.47 16.26
CA THR A 54 -1.06 -1.66 16.78
C THR A 54 -2.07 -1.44 15.65
N VAL A 55 -2.90 -2.44 15.36
CA VAL A 55 -4.07 -2.28 14.47
C VAL A 55 -5.31 -2.15 15.34
N PRO A 56 -5.91 -0.94 15.48
CA PRO A 56 -7.10 -0.75 16.30
C PRO A 56 -8.28 -1.59 15.80
N LYS A 57 -9.19 -1.97 16.72
CA LYS A 57 -10.43 -2.66 16.35
C LYS A 57 -11.26 -1.78 15.40
N GLY A 58 -11.72 -2.35 14.29
CA GLY A 58 -12.47 -1.63 13.27
C GLY A 58 -11.61 -0.82 12.28
N ALA A 59 -10.28 -1.02 12.29
CA ALA A 59 -9.33 -0.39 11.38
C ALA A 59 -8.49 -1.42 10.59
N SER A 60 -8.90 -2.67 10.55
CA SER A 60 -8.20 -3.71 9.78
C SER A 60 -8.55 -3.64 8.28
N PHE A 61 -7.79 -4.35 7.46
CA PHE A 61 -8.10 -4.52 6.05
C PHE A 61 -9.46 -5.21 5.84
N GLN A 62 -9.86 -6.13 6.71
CA GLN A 62 -11.19 -6.74 6.68
C GLN A 62 -12.30 -5.69 6.90
N ASP A 63 -12.06 -4.73 7.79
CA ASP A 63 -12.99 -3.60 7.99
C ASP A 63 -13.06 -2.72 6.75
N MET A 64 -11.96 -2.55 6.03
CA MET A 64 -11.91 -1.84 4.75
C MET A 64 -12.70 -2.57 3.65
N VAL A 65 -12.58 -3.89 3.56
CA VAL A 65 -13.40 -4.74 2.66
C VAL A 65 -14.89 -4.57 2.93
N ALA A 66 -15.28 -4.42 4.20
CA ALA A 66 -16.68 -4.16 4.59
C ALA A 66 -17.18 -2.74 4.22
N LEU A 67 -16.33 -1.86 3.70
CA LEU A 67 -16.71 -0.55 3.18
C LEU A 67 -17.03 -0.56 1.68
N LYS A 68 -16.69 -1.63 0.94
CA LYS A 68 -16.99 -1.74 -0.50
C LYS A 68 -18.46 -1.48 -0.80
N GLY A 69 -18.72 -0.73 -1.86
CA GLY A 69 -20.08 -0.36 -2.29
C GLY A 69 -20.77 0.71 -1.45
N LYS A 70 -20.18 1.20 -0.35
CA LYS A 70 -20.77 2.30 0.44
C LYS A 70 -20.45 3.65 -0.21
N PRO A 71 -21.42 4.59 -0.25
CA PRO A 71 -21.19 5.92 -0.81
C PRO A 71 -20.16 6.74 -0.01
N THR A 72 -19.92 6.37 1.25
CA THR A 72 -18.95 7.03 2.15
C THR A 72 -17.59 6.34 2.18
N ILE A 73 -17.30 5.41 1.26
CA ILE A 73 -16.09 4.57 1.30
C ILE A 73 -14.79 5.38 1.41
N GLY A 74 -14.64 6.46 0.64
CA GLY A 74 -13.44 7.30 0.66
C GLY A 74 -13.20 7.95 2.02
N ASP A 75 -14.22 8.62 2.55
CA ASP A 75 -14.16 9.24 3.88
C ASP A 75 -13.96 8.19 4.99
N ASP A 76 -14.65 7.05 4.90
CA ASP A 76 -14.55 5.98 5.88
C ASP A 76 -13.14 5.34 5.89
N ILE A 77 -12.50 5.16 4.73
CA ILE A 77 -11.09 4.71 4.64
C ILE A 77 -10.19 5.72 5.36
N ASN A 78 -10.31 7.00 5.03
CA ASN A 78 -9.48 8.05 5.64
C ASN A 78 -9.68 8.14 7.16
N LYS A 79 -10.93 8.19 7.64
CA LYS A 79 -11.25 8.46 9.04
C LYS A 79 -11.22 7.22 9.92
N LYS A 80 -11.84 6.12 9.47
CA LYS A 80 -12.08 4.93 10.30
C LYS A 80 -10.91 3.95 10.24
N ILE A 81 -10.17 3.92 9.14
CA ILE A 81 -9.06 2.99 8.93
C ILE A 81 -7.72 3.71 9.13
N ILE A 82 -7.36 4.59 8.19
CA ILE A 82 -6.02 5.18 8.09
C ILE A 82 -5.70 6.02 9.33
N ARG A 83 -6.57 6.97 9.68
CA ARG A 83 -6.32 7.88 10.80
C ARG A 83 -6.18 7.14 12.13
N LYS A 84 -7.03 6.12 12.38
CA LYS A 84 -6.93 5.33 13.61
C LYS A 84 -5.59 4.59 13.70
N ILE A 85 -5.13 4.01 12.59
CA ILE A 85 -3.80 3.38 12.53
C ILE A 85 -2.71 4.43 12.73
N ALA A 86 -2.83 5.60 12.09
CA ALA A 86 -1.84 6.67 12.17
C ALA A 86 -1.67 7.18 13.60
N GLU A 87 -2.78 7.49 14.28
CA GLU A 87 -2.78 7.97 15.66
C GLU A 87 -2.27 6.92 16.64
N ALA A 88 -2.70 5.66 16.50
CA ALA A 88 -2.29 4.57 17.39
C ALA A 88 -0.79 4.25 17.31
N ASN A 89 -0.15 4.55 16.16
CA ASN A 89 1.25 4.20 15.89
C ASN A 89 2.17 5.42 15.72
N LYS A 90 1.67 6.64 15.92
CA LYS A 90 2.41 7.89 15.68
C LYS A 90 2.93 8.02 14.24
N LEU A 91 2.14 7.57 13.27
CA LEU A 91 2.42 7.62 11.83
C LEU A 91 1.63 8.71 11.10
N THR A 92 1.08 9.67 11.84
CA THR A 92 0.42 10.87 11.29
C THR A 92 1.41 11.68 10.45
N GLY A 93 0.96 12.16 9.29
CA GLY A 93 1.81 12.77 8.25
C GLY A 93 2.60 11.78 7.40
N THR A 94 2.49 10.47 7.64
CA THR A 94 3.23 9.43 6.89
C THR A 94 2.29 8.54 6.09
N ILE A 95 1.28 7.94 6.73
CA ILE A 95 0.37 6.98 6.08
C ILE A 95 -0.97 7.61 5.67
N ASP A 96 -1.22 8.84 6.07
CA ASP A 96 -2.42 9.65 5.83
C ASP A 96 -2.19 10.75 4.77
N VAL A 97 -1.10 10.64 4.01
CA VAL A 97 -0.77 11.56 2.91
C VAL A 97 -1.68 11.39 1.69
N ALA A 98 -2.26 10.20 1.52
CA ALA A 98 -3.18 9.86 0.43
C ALA A 98 -4.63 10.11 0.86
N ASP A 99 -5.36 10.91 0.10
CA ASP A 99 -6.77 11.22 0.35
C ASP A 99 -7.69 10.35 -0.51
N PHE A 100 -8.23 9.28 0.09
CA PHE A 100 -9.15 8.35 -0.57
C PHE A 100 -10.53 8.95 -0.86
N ASN A 101 -10.80 10.20 -0.49
CA ASN A 101 -12.03 10.91 -0.80
C ASN A 101 -11.82 12.07 -1.80
N SER A 102 -10.68 12.09 -2.48
CA SER A 102 -10.34 13.13 -3.47
C SER A 102 -11.15 12.96 -4.76
N ALA A 103 -12.14 13.84 -4.97
CA ALA A 103 -12.99 13.80 -6.15
C ALA A 103 -12.22 14.04 -7.47
N ASP A 104 -11.20 14.90 -7.43
CA ASP A 104 -10.38 15.22 -8.60
C ASP A 104 -9.54 14.02 -9.07
N LYS A 105 -9.14 13.14 -8.14
CA LYS A 105 -8.24 12.02 -8.43
C LYS A 105 -8.96 10.69 -8.59
N LEU A 106 -10.02 10.47 -7.83
CA LEU A 106 -10.72 9.19 -7.73
C LEU A 106 -12.12 9.22 -8.38
N GLY A 107 -12.52 10.37 -8.94
CA GLY A 107 -13.87 10.57 -9.47
C GLY A 107 -14.87 10.88 -8.35
N SER A 108 -16.16 10.94 -8.68
CA SER A 108 -17.20 11.29 -7.69
C SER A 108 -18.40 10.35 -7.75
N GLY A 109 -19.13 10.27 -6.62
CA GLY A 109 -20.31 9.41 -6.51
C GLY A 109 -19.99 7.95 -6.81
N LYS A 110 -20.69 7.37 -7.80
CA LYS A 110 -20.54 5.96 -8.15
C LYS A 110 -19.13 5.61 -8.66
N GLU A 111 -18.49 6.49 -9.42
CA GLU A 111 -17.16 6.22 -9.98
C GLU A 111 -16.12 5.99 -8.89
N MET A 112 -16.12 6.85 -7.86
CA MET A 112 -15.23 6.70 -6.70
C MET A 112 -15.50 5.40 -5.95
N VAL A 113 -16.77 5.08 -5.73
CA VAL A 113 -17.17 3.87 -5.02
C VAL A 113 -16.69 2.63 -5.78
N ASP A 114 -16.89 2.59 -7.08
CA ASP A 114 -16.48 1.48 -7.94
C ASP A 114 -14.95 1.36 -7.96
N ARG A 115 -14.22 2.47 -8.19
CA ARG A 115 -12.75 2.48 -8.25
C ARG A 115 -12.12 2.02 -6.92
N LEU A 116 -12.60 2.53 -5.78
CA LEU A 116 -12.11 2.12 -4.47
C LEU A 116 -12.48 0.67 -4.15
N SER A 117 -13.66 0.22 -4.57
CA SER A 117 -14.07 -1.17 -4.36
C SER A 117 -13.23 -2.14 -5.19
N ASN A 118 -12.89 -1.78 -6.42
CA ASN A 118 -11.99 -2.53 -7.30
C ASN A 118 -10.58 -2.59 -6.70
N LEU A 119 -10.05 -1.46 -6.22
CA LEU A 119 -8.75 -1.41 -5.54
C LEU A 119 -8.69 -2.36 -4.35
N ILE A 120 -9.68 -2.29 -3.46
CA ILE A 120 -9.74 -3.20 -2.32
C ILE A 120 -9.81 -4.66 -2.78
N ALA A 121 -10.57 -4.95 -3.84
CA ALA A 121 -10.68 -6.31 -4.38
C ALA A 121 -9.35 -6.86 -4.92
N ILE A 122 -8.49 -6.01 -5.51
CA ILE A 122 -7.15 -6.41 -5.97
C ILE A 122 -6.28 -6.89 -4.80
N PHE A 123 -6.37 -6.20 -3.65
CA PHE A 123 -5.65 -6.56 -2.42
C PHE A 123 -6.35 -7.66 -1.59
N GLU A 124 -7.61 -8.00 -1.90
CA GLU A 124 -8.35 -9.12 -1.31
C GLU A 124 -7.95 -10.48 -1.92
N ASN A 125 -7.18 -10.48 -3.01
CA ASN A 125 -6.69 -11.72 -3.63
C ASN A 125 -6.01 -12.62 -2.59
N PRO A 126 -6.45 -13.89 -2.42
CA PRO A 126 -5.83 -14.85 -1.50
C PRO A 126 -4.34 -15.10 -1.75
N ALA A 127 -3.84 -14.82 -2.95
CA ALA A 127 -2.41 -14.86 -3.26
C ALA A 127 -1.60 -13.80 -2.48
N LEU A 128 -2.25 -12.76 -1.95
CA LEU A 128 -1.70 -11.70 -1.12
C LEU A 128 -1.99 -11.90 0.38
N ASP A 129 -1.96 -13.14 0.86
CA ASP A 129 -2.07 -13.44 2.29
C ASP A 129 -0.71 -13.32 2.98
N PHE A 130 -0.51 -12.23 3.72
CA PHE A 130 0.76 -11.97 4.43
C PHE A 130 0.84 -12.67 5.80
N SER A 131 -0.23 -13.33 6.27
CA SER A 131 -0.28 -13.93 7.62
C SER A 131 0.74 -15.04 7.83
N LYS A 132 1.13 -15.74 6.74
CA LYS A 132 2.04 -16.90 6.76
C LYS A 132 3.45 -16.60 6.26
N ASN A 133 3.77 -15.35 5.91
CA ASN A 133 5.12 -14.99 5.49
C ASN A 133 6.03 -14.87 6.71
N ARG A 134 6.99 -15.80 6.82
CA ARG A 134 8.05 -15.74 7.84
C ARG A 134 9.03 -14.63 7.45
N ALA A 135 9.23 -13.69 8.38
CA ALA A 135 10.07 -12.51 8.20
C ALA A 135 11.58 -12.80 8.10
N GLU A 136 12.00 -14.06 8.23
CA GLU A 136 13.41 -14.45 8.15
C GLU A 136 13.82 -14.63 6.70
N GLY A 137 14.04 -13.52 6.00
CA GLY A 137 14.83 -13.49 4.75
C GLY A 137 14.10 -13.06 3.47
N ASP A 138 12.76 -12.89 3.49
CA ASP A 138 12.02 -12.41 2.32
C ASP A 138 11.42 -11.03 2.64
N ASP A 139 12.15 -9.98 2.25
CA ASP A 139 11.74 -8.58 2.38
C ASP A 139 10.68 -8.24 1.32
N ILE A 140 9.52 -8.88 1.44
CA ILE A 140 8.43 -8.80 0.45
C ILE A 140 7.89 -7.37 0.33
N LEU A 141 7.86 -6.61 1.44
CA LEU A 141 7.44 -5.22 1.41
C LEU A 141 8.51 -4.31 0.79
N GLY A 142 9.78 -4.51 1.13
CA GLY A 142 10.89 -3.78 0.51
C GLY A 142 10.94 -4.06 -1.00
N ASP A 143 10.81 -5.32 -1.41
CA ASP A 143 10.78 -5.72 -2.81
C ASP A 143 9.57 -5.15 -3.56
N ALA A 144 8.39 -5.07 -2.91
CA ALA A 144 7.21 -4.42 -3.48
C ALA A 144 7.42 -2.92 -3.65
N TYR A 145 7.96 -2.25 -2.63
CA TYR A 145 8.28 -0.82 -2.66
C TYR A 145 9.31 -0.52 -3.75
N GLU A 146 10.37 -1.32 -3.84
CA GLU A 146 11.41 -1.21 -4.86
C GLU A 146 10.86 -1.44 -6.26
N TYR A 147 10.05 -2.49 -6.46
CA TYR A 147 9.39 -2.77 -7.74
C TYR A 147 8.55 -1.57 -8.18
N LEU A 148 7.70 -1.08 -7.28
CA LEU A 148 6.89 0.11 -7.50
C LEU A 148 7.79 1.29 -7.87
N MET A 149 8.83 1.59 -7.10
CA MET A 149 9.69 2.75 -7.35
C MET A 149 10.46 2.66 -8.67
N ARG A 150 10.98 1.47 -9.03
CA ARG A 150 11.57 1.22 -10.35
C ARG A 150 10.56 1.47 -11.47
N HIS A 151 9.32 1.01 -11.29
CA HIS A 151 8.26 1.18 -12.25
C HIS A 151 7.89 2.67 -12.42
N PHE A 152 7.70 3.38 -11.31
CA PHE A 152 7.39 4.81 -11.26
C PHE A 152 8.48 5.69 -11.87
N ALA A 153 9.74 5.39 -11.62
CA ALA A 153 10.86 6.09 -12.23
C ALA A 153 10.92 5.88 -13.76
N THR A 154 10.41 4.74 -14.25
CA THR A 154 10.36 4.44 -15.68
C THR A 154 9.20 5.15 -16.37
N GLU A 155 8.00 5.19 -15.75
CA GLU A 155 6.83 5.88 -16.33
C GLU A 155 6.87 7.41 -16.19
N SER A 156 7.40 7.95 -15.09
CA SER A 156 7.34 9.40 -14.82
C SER A 156 8.32 10.26 -15.63
N GLY A 157 9.28 9.65 -16.33
CA GLY A 157 10.31 10.35 -17.12
C GLY A 157 11.27 11.24 -16.30
N LYS A 158 11.14 11.30 -14.97
CA LYS A 158 12.01 12.08 -14.07
C LYS A 158 13.31 11.32 -13.80
N SER A 159 14.42 12.05 -13.61
CA SER A 159 15.78 11.47 -13.48
C SER A 159 15.86 10.37 -12.40
N LYS A 160 16.22 9.16 -12.82
CA LYS A 160 16.23 7.93 -12.02
C LYS A 160 17.05 8.04 -10.72
N GLY A 161 18.08 8.89 -10.70
CA GLY A 161 18.98 9.05 -9.54
C GLY A 161 18.42 9.85 -8.35
N GLN A 162 17.31 10.59 -8.51
CA GLN A 162 16.68 11.34 -7.40
C GLN A 162 15.56 10.56 -6.70
N PHE A 163 15.04 9.49 -7.32
CA PHE A 163 13.87 8.75 -6.82
C PHE A 163 14.18 7.31 -6.43
N TYR A 164 15.22 6.70 -7.00
CA TYR A 164 15.47 5.28 -6.81
C TYR A 164 16.96 4.92 -6.93
N THR A 165 17.49 4.23 -5.92
CA THR A 165 18.83 3.65 -5.96
C THR A 165 18.72 2.14 -6.13
N PRO A 166 19.26 1.54 -7.21
CA PRO A 166 19.29 0.10 -7.41
C PRO A 166 19.79 -0.68 -6.19
N ALA A 167 19.13 -1.79 -5.83
CA ALA A 167 19.52 -2.62 -4.69
C ALA A 167 21.00 -3.03 -4.71
N GLU A 168 21.57 -3.27 -5.90
CA GLU A 168 22.99 -3.60 -6.07
C GLU A 168 23.88 -2.46 -5.55
N VAL A 169 23.53 -1.21 -5.88
CA VAL A 169 24.25 -0.02 -5.43
C VAL A 169 24.06 0.19 -3.94
N SER A 170 22.83 0.12 -3.44
CA SER A 170 22.52 0.27 -2.00
C SER A 170 23.24 -0.77 -1.14
N ARG A 171 23.30 -2.03 -1.60
CA ARG A 171 24.02 -3.11 -0.88
C ARG A 171 25.53 -2.88 -0.85
N ILE A 172 26.12 -2.40 -1.95
CA ILE A 172 27.55 -2.06 -1.98
C ILE A 172 27.83 -0.90 -1.02
N MET A 173 27.03 0.17 -1.07
CA MET A 173 27.18 1.32 -0.18
C MET A 173 27.00 0.94 1.30
N ALA A 174 26.00 0.13 1.63
CA ALA A 174 25.79 -0.37 3.00
C ALA A 174 27.02 -1.16 3.49
N LYS A 175 27.57 -2.05 2.65
CA LYS A 175 28.81 -2.76 2.98
C LYS A 175 29.97 -1.82 3.24
N ILE A 176 30.14 -0.78 2.42
CA ILE A 176 31.23 0.21 2.58
C ILE A 176 31.12 0.98 3.90
N ILE A 177 29.90 1.37 4.31
CA ILE A 177 29.67 2.19 5.53
C ILE A 177 29.76 1.34 6.82
N THR A 178 29.56 0.02 6.72
CA THR A 178 29.61 -0.89 7.88
C THR A 178 31.03 -1.40 8.16
N PHE A 179 32.04 -0.93 7.42
CA PHE A 179 33.47 -1.03 7.73
C PHE A 179 33.97 0.25 8.41
#